data_AF-A0A2P4SC79-F1
#
_entry.id   AF-A0A2P4SC79-F1
#
_cell.length_a   1.000
_cell.length_b   1.000
_cell.length_c   1.000
_cell.angle_alpha   90.00
_cell.angle_beta   90.00
_cell.angle_gamma   90.00
#
_symmetry.space_group_name_H-M   'P 1'
#
loop_
_entity.id
_entity.type
_entity.pdbx_description
1 polymer ?
#
loop_
_entity_poly.entity_id
_entity_poly.type
_entity_poly.pdbx_seq_one_letter_code
_entity_poly.pdbx_strand_id
1 'polypeptide(L)'
;MASMAAAIAASRTAVMNGNRPLDERERKRFSYFSSLSPMARKIMAEKERIRERYGPEWERLPPRQQDEIIDKCLVEPHVQARYAAHRGTTRPPAVPASYPSLRLNTGQKVVRFGDE
;
A
#
# COMPACT_ATOMS: atom_id res chain seq x y z
N MET A 1 -24.92 32.24 -29.80
CA MET A 1 -25.15 32.10 -28.35
C MET A 1 -24.97 30.64 -27.98
N ALA A 2 -23.83 30.27 -27.39
CA ALA A 2 -23.60 28.89 -26.96
C ALA A 2 -24.55 28.56 -25.80
N SER A 3 -25.45 27.59 -26.01
CA SER A 3 -26.51 27.24 -25.06
C SER A 3 -25.94 26.63 -23.78
N MET A 4 -26.50 27.02 -22.63
CA MET A 4 -26.15 26.54 -21.28
C MET A 4 -26.13 25.00 -21.18
N ALA A 5 -26.90 24.31 -22.03
CA ALA A 5 -26.92 22.86 -22.16
C ALA A 5 -25.59 22.27 -22.66
N ALA A 6 -24.87 22.97 -23.55
CA ALA A 6 -23.56 22.54 -24.04
C ALA A 6 -22.48 22.65 -22.95
N ALA A 7 -22.57 23.66 -22.08
CA ALA A 7 -21.67 23.81 -20.94
C ALA A 7 -21.90 22.71 -19.89
N ILE A 8 -23.15 22.33 -19.62
CA ILE A 8 -23.49 21.22 -18.70
C ILE A 8 -23.10 19.86 -19.30
N ALA A 9 -23.27 19.67 -20.61
CA ALA A 9 -22.83 18.47 -21.31
C ALA A 9 -21.29 18.34 -21.31
N ALA A 10 -20.55 19.42 -21.55
CA ALA A 10 -19.09 19.44 -21.44
C ALA A 10 -18.60 19.18 -20.01
N SER A 11 -19.35 19.66 -19.00
CA SER A 11 -19.07 19.39 -17.58
C SER A 11 -19.29 17.92 -17.20
N ARG A 12 -20.26 17.26 -17.83
CA ARG A 12 -20.55 15.83 -17.65
C ARG A 12 -19.64 14.90 -18.47
N THR A 13 -19.02 15.38 -19.55
CA THR A 13 -18.09 14.57 -20.36
C THR A 13 -16.63 14.71 -19.90
N ALA A 14 -16.28 15.77 -19.17
CA ALA A 14 -14.92 15.94 -18.62
C ALA A 14 -14.53 14.87 -17.57
N VAL A 15 -15.49 14.15 -16.99
CA VAL A 15 -15.26 13.01 -16.08
C VAL A 15 -14.91 11.70 -16.79
N MET A 16 -14.85 11.67 -18.12
CA MET A 16 -14.59 10.44 -18.90
C MET A 16 -13.18 10.34 -19.50
N ASN A 17 -12.27 11.27 -19.17
CA ASN A 17 -10.89 11.18 -19.66
C ASN A 17 -10.06 10.23 -18.78
N GLY A 18 -10.10 8.94 -19.14
CA GLY A 18 -9.38 7.83 -18.52
C GLY A 18 -7.86 7.82 -18.67
N ASN A 19 -7.24 8.97 -18.90
CA ASN A 19 -5.80 9.16 -19.01
C ASN A 19 -5.40 10.46 -18.30
N ARG A 20 -5.93 10.70 -17.08
CA ARG A 20 -5.51 11.88 -16.31
C ARG A 20 -4.08 11.62 -15.82
N PRO A 21 -3.07 12.35 -16.31
CA PRO A 21 -1.73 12.21 -15.74
C PRO A 21 -1.78 12.61 -14.26
N LEU A 22 -0.87 12.05 -13.44
CA LEU A 22 -0.74 12.38 -12.01
C LEU A 22 -1.05 13.88 -11.78
N ASP A 23 -1.96 14.18 -10.86
CA ASP A 23 -2.21 15.57 -10.50
C ASP A 23 -0.89 16.24 -10.11
N GLU A 24 -0.76 17.56 -10.27
CA GLU A 24 0.52 18.23 -10.00
C GLU A 24 1.03 17.98 -8.57
N ARG A 25 0.09 17.89 -7.62
CA ARG A 25 0.36 17.47 -6.24
C ARG A 25 0.86 16.04 -6.16
N GLU A 26 0.33 15.12 -6.96
CA GLU A 26 0.75 13.72 -7.03
C GLU A 26 2.12 13.55 -7.66
N ARG A 27 2.44 14.29 -8.73
CA ARG A 27 3.79 14.33 -9.28
C ARG A 27 4.82 14.76 -8.25
N LYS A 28 4.51 15.80 -7.47
CA LYS A 28 5.39 16.25 -6.38
C LYS A 28 5.55 15.19 -5.30
N ARG A 29 4.46 14.53 -4.88
CA ARG A 29 4.52 13.39 -3.94
C ARG A 29 5.38 12.27 -4.50
N PHE A 30 5.18 11.90 -5.76
CA PHE A 30 5.92 10.83 -6.42
C PHE A 30 7.42 11.13 -6.46
N SER A 31 7.80 12.34 -6.89
CA SER A 31 9.20 12.78 -6.93
C SER A 31 9.84 12.76 -5.55
N TYR A 32 9.14 13.29 -4.54
CA TYR A 32 9.63 13.30 -3.17
C TYR A 32 9.85 11.90 -2.61
N PHE A 33 8.85 11.01 -2.64
CA PHE A 33 9.00 9.66 -2.09
C PHE A 33 10.00 8.81 -2.86
N SER A 34 10.11 9.01 -4.18
CA SER A 34 11.07 8.30 -5.03
C SER A 34 12.53 8.71 -4.79
N SER A 35 12.78 9.88 -4.19
CA SER A 35 14.14 10.35 -3.90
C SER A 35 14.68 9.87 -2.56
N LEU A 36 13.83 9.40 -1.64
CA LEU A 36 14.22 8.98 -0.29
C LEU A 36 15.17 7.77 -0.27
N SER A 37 14.91 6.76 -1.10
CA SER A 37 15.76 5.57 -1.21
C SER A 37 15.49 4.80 -2.50
N PRO A 38 16.42 3.94 -2.96
CA PRO A 38 16.17 3.03 -4.08
C PRO A 38 14.96 2.12 -3.87
N MET A 39 14.72 1.69 -2.62
CA MET A 39 13.54 0.89 -2.28
C MET A 39 12.25 1.69 -2.43
N ALA A 40 12.21 2.92 -1.90
CA ALA A 40 11.05 3.78 -2.03
C ALA A 40 10.72 4.08 -3.50
N ARG A 41 11.75 4.31 -4.34
CA ARG A 41 11.59 4.45 -5.79
C ARG A 41 10.94 3.23 -6.43
N LYS A 42 11.37 2.02 -6.06
CA LYS A 42 10.79 0.77 -6.57
C LYS A 42 9.32 0.62 -6.16
N ILE A 43 9.00 0.93 -4.90
CA ILE A 43 7.62 0.88 -4.37
C ILE A 43 6.72 1.87 -5.14
N MET A 44 7.18 3.11 -5.31
CA MET A 44 6.42 4.13 -6.04
C MET A 44 6.19 3.74 -7.51
N ALA A 45 7.21 3.18 -8.17
CA ALA A 45 7.09 2.70 -9.55
C ALA A 45 6.09 1.53 -9.68
N GLU A 46 6.11 0.58 -8.75
CA GLU A 46 5.15 -0.53 -8.77
C GLU A 46 3.72 -0.04 -8.50
N LYS A 47 3.55 0.92 -7.57
CA LYS A 47 2.25 1.55 -7.32
C LYS A 47 1.70 2.25 -8.57
N GLU A 48 2.55 2.94 -9.33
CA GLU A 48 2.16 3.55 -10.60
C GLU A 48 1.78 2.48 -11.65
N ARG A 49 2.56 1.40 -11.77
CA ARG A 49 2.25 0.26 -12.64
C ARG A 49 0.92 -0.42 -12.29
N ILE A 50 0.59 -0.54 -11.00
CA ILE A 50 -0.71 -1.04 -10.55
C ILE A 50 -1.81 -0.09 -11.03
N ARG A 51 -1.65 1.21 -10.81
CA ARG A 51 -2.62 2.22 -11.25
C ARG A 51 -2.85 2.19 -12.77
N GLU A 52 -1.79 2.16 -13.56
CA GLU A 52 -1.86 2.08 -15.03
C GLU A 52 -2.63 0.85 -15.52
N ARG A 53 -2.51 -0.30 -14.83
CA ARG A 53 -3.26 -1.52 -15.17
C ARG A 53 -4.77 -1.37 -15.01
N TYR A 54 -5.22 -0.64 -13.99
CA TYR A 54 -6.65 -0.39 -13.75
C TYR A 54 -7.17 0.82 -14.55
N GLY A 55 -6.27 1.71 -14.98
CA GLY A 55 -6.58 2.86 -15.83
C GLY A 55 -7.71 3.74 -15.25
N PRO A 56 -8.76 4.07 -16.03
CA PRO A 56 -9.85 4.94 -15.57
C PRO A 56 -10.64 4.40 -14.38
N GLU A 57 -10.68 3.07 -14.20
CA GLU A 57 -11.43 2.47 -13.11
C GLU A 57 -10.78 2.76 -11.76
N TRP A 58 -9.46 2.99 -11.75
CA TRP A 58 -8.71 3.31 -10.53
C TRP A 58 -9.31 4.49 -9.76
N GLU A 59 -9.64 5.57 -10.45
CA GLU A 59 -10.20 6.80 -9.85
C GLU A 59 -11.63 6.60 -9.32
N ARG A 60 -12.33 5.56 -9.77
CA ARG A 60 -13.67 5.22 -9.30
C ARG A 60 -13.65 4.35 -8.04
N LEU A 61 -12.51 3.73 -7.74
CA LEU A 61 -12.36 2.87 -6.58
C LEU A 61 -12.31 3.69 -5.28
N PRO A 62 -13.04 3.30 -4.23
CA PRO A 62 -12.87 3.85 -2.90
C PRO A 62 -11.41 3.71 -2.41
N PRO A 63 -10.88 4.67 -1.61
CA PRO A 63 -9.50 4.61 -1.13
C PRO A 63 -9.12 3.29 -0.44
N ARG A 64 -10.02 2.72 0.38
CA ARG A 64 -9.79 1.42 1.01
C ARG A 64 -9.56 0.29 0.00
N GLN A 65 -10.30 0.30 -1.11
CA GLN A 65 -10.14 -0.73 -2.14
C GLN A 65 -8.85 -0.54 -2.93
N GLN A 66 -8.45 0.70 -3.19
CA GLN A 66 -7.14 1.00 -3.80
C GLN A 66 -5.99 0.46 -2.94
N ASP A 67 -6.05 0.67 -1.64
CA ASP A 67 -5.04 0.17 -0.68
C ASP A 67 -5.00 -1.37 -0.67
N GLU A 68 -6.16 -2.04 -0.62
CA GLU A 68 -6.23 -3.50 -0.68
C GLU A 68 -5.65 -4.08 -1.98
N ILE A 69 -5.88 -3.41 -3.11
CA ILE A 69 -5.31 -3.83 -4.40
C ILE A 69 -3.79 -3.66 -4.39
N ILE A 70 -3.29 -2.53 -3.86
CA ILE A 70 -1.85 -2.28 -3.74
C ILE A 70 -1.20 -3.36 -2.90
N ASP A 71 -1.75 -3.67 -1.73
CA ASP A 71 -1.19 -4.68 -0.83
C ASP A 71 -1.13 -6.08 -1.48
N LYS A 72 -2.20 -6.46 -2.19
CA LYS A 72 -2.27 -7.74 -2.91
C LYS A 72 -1.28 -7.82 -4.07
N CYS A 73 -1.02 -6.70 -4.76
CA CYS A 73 -0.12 -6.66 -5.90
C CYS A 73 1.36 -6.49 -5.50
N LEU A 74 1.66 -5.83 -4.38
CA LEU A 74 3.03 -5.61 -3.92
C LEU A 74 3.68 -6.86 -3.33
N VAL A 75 2.89 -7.73 -2.69
CA VAL A 75 3.40 -8.94 -2.04
C VAL A 75 2.99 -10.16 -2.86
N GLU A 76 3.96 -10.85 -3.44
CA GLU A 76 3.68 -12.04 -4.24
C GLU A 76 2.96 -13.15 -3.43
N PRO A 77 2.03 -13.91 -4.05
CA PRO A 77 1.25 -14.92 -3.33
C PRO A 77 2.10 -15.96 -2.60
N HIS A 78 3.24 -16.36 -3.17
CA HIS A 78 4.15 -17.33 -2.55
C HIS A 78 4.81 -16.76 -1.28
N VAL A 79 5.09 -15.45 -1.25
CA VAL A 79 5.61 -14.74 -0.07
C VAL A 79 4.53 -14.70 0.99
N GLN A 80 3.30 -14.31 0.63
CA GLN A 80 2.16 -14.31 1.55
C GLN A 80 1.95 -15.70 2.18
N ALA A 81 1.98 -16.76 1.37
CA ALA A 81 1.84 -18.14 1.84
C ALA A 81 2.94 -18.54 2.82
N ARG A 82 4.20 -18.20 2.53
CA ARG A 82 5.33 -18.45 3.43
C ARG A 82 5.15 -17.76 4.78
N TYR A 83 4.79 -16.48 4.79
CA TYR A 83 4.56 -15.76 6.04
C TYR A 83 3.33 -16.27 6.80
N ALA A 84 2.27 -16.67 6.09
CA ALA A 84 1.08 -17.27 6.71
C ALA A 84 1.40 -18.61 7.40
N ALA A 85 2.19 -19.48 6.75
CA ALA A 85 2.63 -20.75 7.32
C ALA A 85 3.47 -20.57 8.60
N HIS A 86 4.19 -19.46 8.71
CA HIS A 86 5.02 -19.14 9.88
C HIS A 86 4.34 -18.26 10.93
N ARG A 87 3.15 -17.70 10.64
CA ARG A 87 2.43 -16.77 11.53
C ARG A 87 1.99 -17.41 12.86
N GLY A 88 1.88 -18.74 12.92
CA GLY A 88 1.53 -19.49 14.12
C GLY A 88 2.67 -20.36 14.70
N THR A 89 3.79 -20.53 13.99
CA THR A 89 4.88 -21.43 14.43
C THR A 89 5.85 -20.78 15.39
N THR A 90 5.82 -19.45 15.53
CA THR A 90 6.63 -18.71 16.51
C THR A 90 5.95 -18.67 17.88
N ARG A 91 5.46 -19.82 18.36
CA ARG A 91 5.50 -20.04 19.82
C ARG A 91 6.99 -20.09 20.14
N PRO A 92 7.52 -19.20 21.01
CA PRO A 92 8.91 -19.34 21.42
C PRO A 92 9.07 -20.80 21.88
N PRO A 93 10.11 -21.53 21.43
CA PRO A 93 10.35 -22.87 21.95
C PRO A 93 10.32 -22.74 23.48
N ALA A 94 9.58 -23.63 24.15
CA ALA A 94 9.57 -23.66 25.60
C ALA A 94 11.03 -23.62 26.04
N VAL A 95 11.42 -22.58 26.78
CA VAL A 95 12.81 -22.31 27.12
C VAL A 95 13.34 -23.60 27.77
N PRO A 96 14.32 -24.29 27.17
CA PRO A 96 14.85 -25.51 27.77
C PRO A 96 15.41 -25.13 29.15
N ALA A 97 15.04 -25.90 30.17
CA ALA A 97 15.27 -25.57 31.58
C ALA A 97 16.76 -25.49 31.99
N SER A 98 17.71 -25.75 31.09
CA SER A 98 19.13 -25.81 31.43
C SER A 98 20.06 -25.54 30.25
N TYR A 99 20.32 -24.27 29.95
CA TYR A 99 21.59 -23.79 29.38
C TYR A 99 21.81 -22.37 29.93
N PRO A 100 23.05 -21.88 30.09
CA PRO A 100 23.28 -20.54 30.60
C PRO A 100 22.72 -19.51 29.61
N SER A 101 21.54 -18.97 29.92
CA SER A 101 20.90 -17.93 29.14
C SER A 101 21.59 -16.60 29.43
N LEU A 102 22.17 -15.97 28.42
CA LEU A 102 22.65 -14.59 28.51
C LEU A 102 21.45 -13.67 28.77
N ARG A 103 21.27 -13.24 30.01
CA ARG A 103 20.20 -12.30 30.39
C ARG A 103 20.62 -10.90 30.00
N LEU A 104 20.23 -10.46 28.81
CA LEU A 104 20.40 -9.07 28.38
C LEU A 104 19.22 -8.25 28.94
N ASN A 105 19.49 -7.41 29.95
CA ASN A 105 18.51 -6.42 30.43
C ASN A 105 18.46 -5.24 29.44
N THR A 106 17.78 -5.41 28.30
CA THR A 106 17.66 -4.38 27.26
C THR A 106 16.61 -3.30 27.58
N GLY A 107 15.96 -3.37 28.76
CA GLY A 107 14.91 -2.42 29.16
C GLY A 107 13.64 -2.47 28.30
N GLN A 108 13.54 -3.38 27.33
CA GLN A 108 12.39 -3.49 26.44
C GLN A 108 11.22 -4.17 27.16
N LYS A 109 10.06 -3.51 27.18
CA LYS A 109 8.80 -4.05 27.73
C LYS A 109 7.85 -4.38 26.58
N VAL A 110 7.44 -5.64 26.48
CA VAL A 110 6.36 -6.04 25.56
C VAL A 110 5.03 -5.74 26.25
N VAL A 111 4.28 -4.77 25.72
CA VAL A 111 2.91 -4.48 26.17
C VAL A 111 1.96 -5.29 25.28
N ARG A 112 1.24 -6.23 25.90
CA ARG A 112 0.10 -6.89 25.26
C ARG A 112 -1.14 -6.10 25.62
N PHE A 113 -1.80 -5.52 24.62
CA PHE A 113 -3.16 -5.03 24.80
C PHE A 113 -4.06 -6.26 24.84
N GLY A 114 -4.91 -6.36 25.87
CA GLY A 114 -5.90 -7.43 25.97
C GLY A 114 -6.99 -7.25 24.92
N ASP A 115 -7.55 -8.37 24.45
CA ASP A 115 -8.77 -8.38 23.65
C ASP A 115 -9.94 -8.06 24.60
N GLU A 116 -10.38 -6.80 24.61
CA GLU A 116 -11.73 -6.41 25.03
C GLU A 116 -12.65 -6.34 23.81
#